data_AF-A0A534T6J9-F1
#
_entry.id   AF-A0A534T6J9-F1
#
_cell.length_a   1.000
_cell.length_b   1.000
_cell.length_c   1.000
_cell.angle_alpha   90.00
_cell.angle_beta   90.00
_cell.angle_gamma   90.00
#
_symmetry.space_group_name_H-M   'P 1'
#
loop_
_entity.id
_entity.type
_entity.pdbx_description
1 polymer ?
#
loop_
_entity_poly.entity_id
_entity_poly.type
_entity_poly.pdbx_seq_one_letter_code
_entity_poly.pdbx_strand_id
1 'polypeptide(L)'
;MLLDGLRYLTHYVFHLREVSVQALRRTRGLYDALAVVSLVVLVCATGAAAQDTDGDGVVDPTDNCPYTANADQADADGDGVGDVCDNCVDAPNPGQEDLDLDRVGDACDPCTDVDGDGFGDPGFPQNACAPDNCPAKYNPDQRDSDSDGVGDACFICLTLGALPVYSAVVQSTLTAKLTAVYGYAWFGTEFFGTACVGRARIRGARFIDHESRGHIVATSNVGTAIRFTDTPPYAYTTNEVDGDIVTGGGAVSGNSTLEYLGGTVDTTGAHPELAHCRDAMTNARRVSARFASLPPTQVLGDVHVGPGERVDITGAPGEVIQVGSLTVSGGAAGQDCTNFSFTKPPGVLNISGDSMVVNVNGKLQFGNCAKISSSTDVVLNVVGTGPSVRVGKKNFPPAILATDRTLIVKGTSNNDGTFVPHAWVAKLVVDGLTFMFEYDQLCSR
;
A
#
# COMPACT_ATOMS: atom_id res chain seq x y z
N MET A 1 23.53 22.15 -11.57
CA MET A 1 22.59 21.04 -11.33
C MET A 1 22.76 20.65 -9.88
N LEU A 2 21.71 20.88 -9.08
CA LEU A 2 21.04 19.85 -8.26
C LEU A 2 21.94 19.39 -7.09
N LEU A 3 21.67 19.84 -5.86
CA LEU A 3 20.72 19.21 -4.92
C LEU A 3 21.07 17.74 -4.69
N ASP A 4 21.48 17.42 -3.45
CA ASP A 4 20.83 16.46 -2.54
C ASP A 4 21.72 16.33 -1.30
N GLY A 5 21.24 16.37 -0.06
CA GLY A 5 19.94 16.57 0.56
C GLY A 5 20.23 17.03 2.01
N LEU A 6 19.34 17.29 2.96
CA LEU A 6 17.90 17.16 3.17
C LEU A 6 17.68 18.05 4.43
N ARG A 7 16.76 19.03 4.43
CA ARG A 7 15.45 18.95 5.13
C ARG A 7 15.49 18.14 6.45
N TYR A 8 15.18 18.66 7.63
CA TYR A 8 13.93 19.32 8.04
C TYR A 8 14.14 19.97 9.42
N LEU A 9 13.64 21.19 9.65
CA LEU A 9 12.71 21.50 10.76
C LEU A 9 12.30 22.99 10.80
N THR A 10 10.98 23.16 10.67
CA THR A 10 10.11 24.19 11.28
C THR A 10 10.22 25.68 10.87
N HIS A 11 9.24 26.06 10.04
CA HIS A 11 8.37 27.24 10.18
C HIS A 11 8.59 28.13 11.42
N TYR A 12 9.12 29.34 11.23
CA TYR A 12 8.44 30.59 11.61
C TYR A 12 9.02 31.74 10.76
N VAL A 13 8.29 32.09 9.71
CA VAL A 13 8.45 33.31 8.92
C VAL A 13 7.90 34.48 9.73
N PHE A 14 8.62 35.61 9.88
CA PHE A 14 8.02 36.95 9.81
C PHE A 14 9.08 38.06 9.68
N HIS A 15 8.98 38.81 8.56
CA HIS A 15 9.35 40.22 8.30
C HIS A 15 10.71 40.76 8.79
N LEU A 16 11.60 41.24 7.92
CA LEU A 16 11.42 42.50 7.17
C LEU A 16 12.24 42.54 5.88
N ARG A 17 11.69 43.28 4.93
CA ARG A 17 12.06 43.43 3.52
C ARG A 17 13.36 44.20 3.29
N GLU A 18 13.97 43.88 2.15
CA GLU A 18 14.62 44.75 1.17
C GLU A 18 14.96 46.20 1.59
N VAL A 19 16.25 46.53 1.57
CA VAL A 19 16.72 47.78 0.97
C VAL A 19 17.80 47.47 -0.07
N SER A 20 17.29 47.30 -1.29
CA SER A 20 17.84 47.63 -2.60
C SER A 20 19.34 47.95 -2.74
N VAL A 21 20.01 47.10 -3.53
CA VAL A 21 21.33 47.24 -4.16
C VAL A 21 21.33 48.35 -5.24
N GLN A 22 20.96 49.59 -4.91
CA GLN A 22 21.01 50.73 -5.85
C GLN A 22 21.76 51.97 -5.35
N ALA A 23 22.66 51.83 -4.39
CA ALA A 23 23.51 52.93 -3.90
C ALA A 23 25.02 52.67 -3.96
N LEU A 24 25.52 51.74 -4.80
CA LEU A 24 26.96 51.50 -5.01
C LEU A 24 27.49 52.12 -6.33
N ARG A 25 27.02 53.32 -6.68
CA ARG A 25 27.67 54.18 -7.67
C ARG A 25 27.78 55.60 -7.14
N ARG A 26 28.83 55.84 -6.35
CA ARG A 26 29.61 57.09 -6.17
C ARG A 26 30.05 57.21 -4.72
N THR A 27 31.29 56.81 -4.44
CA THR A 27 32.32 57.66 -3.82
C THR A 27 33.63 56.88 -3.73
N ARG A 28 34.69 57.45 -4.29
CA ARG A 28 36.08 57.09 -4.03
C ARG A 28 36.44 57.64 -2.65
N GLY A 29 37.13 56.87 -1.81
CA GLY A 29 37.70 57.42 -0.58
C GLY A 29 38.28 56.34 0.33
N LEU A 30 39.60 56.38 0.46
CA LEU A 30 40.45 55.63 1.38
C LEU A 30 39.76 55.26 2.71
N TYR A 31 39.58 53.97 2.99
CA TYR A 31 39.72 53.33 4.33
C TYR A 31 39.90 51.81 4.13
N ASP A 32 40.89 51.44 3.31
CA ASP A 32 41.41 50.08 3.19
C ASP A 32 42.55 49.94 4.21
N ALA A 33 42.31 49.26 5.34
CA ALA A 33 43.29 48.57 6.19
C ALA A 33 42.74 48.17 7.58
N LEU A 34 41.70 48.81 8.11
CA LEU A 34 41.21 48.52 9.48
C LEU A 34 40.03 47.55 9.55
N ALA A 35 39.25 47.38 8.47
CA ALA A 35 38.06 46.52 8.48
C ALA A 35 38.37 45.04 8.20
N VAL A 36 39.47 44.74 7.51
CA VAL A 36 39.90 43.34 7.24
C VAL A 36 40.61 42.73 8.46
N VAL A 37 41.33 43.55 9.25
CA VAL A 37 41.98 43.08 10.49
C VAL A 37 40.94 42.80 11.59
N SER A 38 39.83 43.54 11.65
CA SER A 38 38.75 43.24 12.61
C SER A 38 37.86 42.05 12.22
N LEU A 39 37.78 41.68 10.94
CA LEU A 39 37.06 40.46 10.54
C LEU A 39 37.91 39.20 10.77
N VAL A 40 39.23 39.28 10.60
CA VAL A 40 40.16 38.16 10.87
C VAL A 40 40.36 37.94 12.38
N VAL A 41 40.33 39.01 13.20
CA VAL A 41 40.44 38.89 14.67
C VAL A 41 39.13 38.41 15.32
N LEU A 42 37.95 38.63 14.70
CA LEU A 42 36.68 38.13 15.23
C LEU A 42 36.43 36.65 14.90
N VAL A 43 37.01 36.11 13.83
CA VAL A 43 36.95 34.67 13.52
C VAL A 43 37.83 33.84 14.48
N CYS A 44 38.84 34.44 15.12
CA CYS A 44 39.70 33.75 16.10
C CYS A 44 39.26 33.87 17.57
N ALA A 45 38.20 34.64 17.88
CA ALA A 45 37.82 34.96 19.27
C ALA A 45 36.51 34.31 19.75
N THR A 46 35.80 33.60 18.90
CA THR A 46 34.76 32.65 19.32
C THR A 46 35.22 31.26 18.95
N GLY A 47 36.17 30.73 19.74
CA GLY A 47 36.29 29.28 19.84
C GLY A 47 34.94 28.78 20.32
N ALA A 48 34.09 28.35 19.39
CA ALA A 48 33.13 27.32 19.74
C ALA A 48 34.02 26.23 20.35
N ALA A 49 33.93 26.04 21.67
CA ALA A 49 34.49 24.85 22.27
C ALA A 49 33.96 23.72 21.40
N ALA A 50 34.86 23.05 20.70
CA ALA A 50 34.48 21.93 19.87
C ALA A 50 33.75 20.98 20.83
N GLN A 51 32.49 20.70 20.49
CA GLN A 51 31.61 19.94 21.35
C GLN A 51 32.23 18.56 21.53
N ASP A 52 32.25 18.09 22.77
CA ASP A 52 32.73 16.78 23.20
C ASP A 52 31.60 16.28 24.10
N THR A 53 30.70 15.50 23.51
CA THR A 53 29.41 15.18 24.11
C THR A 53 29.54 14.12 25.20
N ASP A 54 30.52 13.22 25.11
CA ASP A 54 30.72 12.14 26.08
C ASP A 54 31.89 12.39 27.05
N GLY A 55 32.71 13.41 26.81
CA GLY A 55 33.75 13.89 27.71
C GLY A 55 35.02 13.07 27.69
N ASP A 56 35.32 12.36 26.59
CA ASP A 56 36.49 11.50 26.47
C ASP A 56 37.78 12.22 26.06
N GLY A 57 37.66 13.49 25.64
CA GLY A 57 38.76 14.34 25.20
C GLY A 57 38.97 14.42 23.69
N VAL A 58 38.13 13.75 22.89
CA VAL A 58 37.99 13.89 21.44
C VAL A 58 36.72 14.72 21.16
N VAL A 59 36.69 15.44 20.04
CA VAL A 59 35.57 16.35 19.73
C VAL A 59 34.64 15.70 18.72
N ASP A 60 33.32 15.89 18.86
CA ASP A 60 32.27 15.20 18.09
C ASP A 60 32.55 15.09 16.58
N PRO A 61 33.08 16.11 15.86
CA PRO A 61 33.34 16.00 14.42
C PRO A 61 34.50 15.07 14.02
N THR A 62 35.33 14.65 14.97
CA THR A 62 36.49 13.77 14.78
C THR A 62 36.45 12.55 15.69
N ASP A 63 35.37 12.40 16.45
CA ASP A 63 35.13 11.29 17.36
C ASP A 63 34.39 10.18 16.60
N ASN A 64 34.97 8.98 16.57
CA ASN A 64 34.33 7.81 15.94
C ASN A 64 33.22 7.20 16.81
N CYS A 65 33.02 7.67 18.05
CA CYS A 65 31.89 7.37 18.91
C CYS A 65 31.39 8.60 19.68
N PRO A 66 30.76 9.62 19.04
CA PRO A 66 30.42 10.91 19.66
C PRO A 66 29.52 10.89 20.91
N TYR A 67 29.01 9.73 21.29
CA TYR A 67 28.10 9.55 22.42
C TYR A 67 28.59 8.48 23.40
N THR A 68 29.74 7.84 23.16
CA THR A 68 30.28 6.75 23.98
C THR A 68 31.79 6.88 24.10
N ALA A 69 32.25 7.30 25.28
CA ALA A 69 33.64 7.65 25.51
C ALA A 69 34.65 6.55 25.15
N ASN A 70 35.58 6.86 24.24
CA ASN A 70 36.71 6.04 23.79
C ASN A 70 37.92 6.90 23.40
N ALA A 71 38.61 7.45 24.42
CA ALA A 71 39.73 8.37 24.23
C ALA A 71 40.91 7.80 23.39
N ASP A 72 41.00 6.48 23.22
CA ASP A 72 41.99 5.83 22.35
C ASP A 72 41.57 5.73 20.88
N GLN A 73 40.29 6.01 20.58
CA GLN A 73 39.68 6.00 19.25
C GLN A 73 39.98 4.71 18.49
N ALA A 74 39.93 3.58 19.21
CA ALA A 74 40.08 2.27 18.60
C ALA A 74 38.96 2.02 17.58
N ASP A 75 39.36 1.46 16.43
CA ASP A 75 38.54 1.15 15.25
C ASP A 75 39.25 -0.02 14.56
N ALA A 76 38.91 -1.23 14.98
CA ALA A 76 39.67 -2.45 14.67
C ALA A 76 39.52 -2.89 13.20
N ASP A 77 38.36 -2.64 12.61
CA ASP A 77 38.04 -3.04 11.24
C ASP A 77 38.17 -1.90 10.21
N GLY A 78 38.27 -0.66 10.67
CA GLY A 78 38.55 0.53 9.88
C GLY A 78 37.34 1.08 9.13
N ASP A 79 36.13 0.87 9.65
CA ASP A 79 34.89 1.29 9.00
C ASP A 79 34.46 2.74 9.37
N GLY A 80 35.10 3.31 10.39
CA GLY A 80 34.89 4.67 10.87
C GLY A 80 33.96 4.79 12.09
N VAL A 81 33.47 3.68 12.63
CA VAL A 81 32.77 3.56 13.92
C VAL A 81 33.75 3.02 14.96
N GLY A 82 33.78 3.59 16.16
CA GLY A 82 34.73 3.13 17.19
C GLY A 82 34.30 1.83 17.87
N ASP A 83 35.27 0.99 18.26
CA ASP A 83 35.05 -0.35 18.85
C ASP A 83 34.03 -0.38 20.01
N VAL A 84 33.87 0.72 20.75
CA VAL A 84 32.96 0.81 21.90
C VAL A 84 31.50 1.05 21.52
N CYS A 85 31.23 1.58 20.33
CA CYS A 85 29.90 1.87 19.81
C CYS A 85 29.60 1.12 18.49
N ASP A 86 30.52 0.26 18.08
CA ASP A 86 30.41 -0.63 16.94
C ASP A 86 29.62 -1.91 17.31
N ASN A 87 28.71 -2.33 16.43
CA ASN A 87 27.89 -3.53 16.57
C ASN A 87 28.51 -4.75 15.85
N CYS A 88 29.63 -4.54 15.15
CA CYS A 88 30.43 -5.52 14.43
C CYS A 88 31.94 -5.19 14.43
N VAL A 89 32.54 -5.02 15.61
CA VAL A 89 33.97 -4.69 15.87
C VAL A 89 35.04 -5.33 14.95
N ASP A 90 34.77 -6.50 14.38
CA ASP A 90 35.72 -7.24 13.53
C ASP A 90 35.34 -7.24 12.02
N ALA A 91 34.27 -6.56 11.59
CA ALA A 91 33.69 -6.67 10.26
C ALA A 91 33.09 -5.35 9.73
N PRO A 92 33.71 -4.70 8.73
CA PRO A 92 33.35 -3.32 8.35
C PRO A 92 31.90 -3.13 7.93
N ASN A 93 31.18 -2.25 8.61
CA ASN A 93 29.79 -1.89 8.35
C ASN A 93 29.46 -0.45 8.76
N PRO A 94 29.95 0.58 8.04
CA PRO A 94 29.84 1.98 8.45
C PRO A 94 28.42 2.50 8.69
N GLY A 95 27.40 1.78 8.18
CA GLY A 95 25.99 2.10 8.37
C GLY A 95 25.38 1.54 9.65
N GLN A 96 26.09 0.69 10.40
CA GLN A 96 25.62 0.04 11.63
C GLN A 96 24.26 -0.67 11.45
N GLU A 97 24.02 -1.25 10.27
CA GLU A 97 22.78 -1.97 9.98
C GLU A 97 22.58 -3.15 10.96
N ASP A 98 21.36 -3.32 11.45
CA ASP A 98 20.91 -4.31 12.44
C ASP A 98 19.42 -4.56 12.16
N LEU A 99 19.13 -5.50 11.27
CA LEU A 99 17.81 -5.67 10.66
C LEU A 99 16.79 -6.27 11.65
N ASP A 100 17.21 -7.22 12.47
CA ASP A 100 16.36 -7.92 13.45
C ASP A 100 16.42 -7.30 14.87
N LEU A 101 17.26 -6.27 15.06
CA LEU A 101 17.35 -5.44 16.24
C LEU A 101 17.85 -6.17 17.49
N ASP A 102 18.71 -7.16 17.31
CA ASP A 102 19.31 -7.93 18.40
C ASP A 102 20.60 -7.29 18.98
N ARG A 103 21.07 -6.20 18.35
CA ARG A 103 22.30 -5.42 18.61
C ARG A 103 23.59 -6.03 18.05
N VAL A 104 23.51 -7.09 17.28
CA VAL A 104 24.60 -7.59 16.44
C VAL A 104 24.35 -7.06 15.04
N GLY A 105 25.34 -6.43 14.41
CA GLY A 105 25.13 -5.87 13.09
C GLY A 105 25.01 -6.92 12.00
N ASP A 106 24.27 -6.62 10.93
CA ASP A 106 24.03 -7.50 9.77
C ASP A 106 25.33 -8.08 9.17
N ALA A 107 26.45 -7.36 9.31
CA ALA A 107 27.75 -7.73 8.77
C ALA A 107 28.50 -8.81 9.56
N CYS A 108 28.09 -9.08 10.80
CA CYS A 108 28.70 -10.05 11.72
C CYS A 108 27.68 -10.93 12.45
N ASP A 109 26.39 -10.73 12.20
CA ASP A 109 25.30 -11.46 12.85
C ASP A 109 25.27 -12.94 12.41
N PRO A 110 25.39 -13.89 13.36
CA PRO A 110 25.30 -15.31 13.03
C PRO A 110 23.88 -15.79 12.71
N CYS A 111 22.84 -15.00 12.97
CA CYS A 111 21.47 -15.32 12.60
C CYS A 111 20.55 -14.11 12.59
N THR A 112 20.57 -13.35 11.49
CA THR A 112 19.58 -12.29 11.26
C THR A 112 18.22 -12.92 11.04
N ASP A 113 17.30 -12.75 11.97
CA ASP A 113 15.98 -13.41 12.03
C ASP A 113 14.89 -12.39 12.43
N VAL A 114 14.30 -11.75 11.41
CA VAL A 114 13.40 -10.60 11.62
C VAL A 114 12.08 -11.00 12.28
N ASP A 115 11.58 -12.19 12.00
CA ASP A 115 10.28 -12.64 12.50
C ASP A 115 10.38 -13.50 13.78
N GLY A 116 11.60 -13.89 14.16
CA GLY A 116 11.94 -14.60 15.37
C GLY A 116 11.46 -16.06 15.39
N ASP A 117 11.33 -16.70 14.22
CA ASP A 117 10.92 -18.10 14.12
C ASP A 117 12.05 -19.12 14.29
N GLY A 118 13.30 -18.65 14.36
CA GLY A 118 14.51 -19.43 14.56
C GLY A 118 15.25 -19.78 13.28
N PHE A 119 14.84 -19.22 12.14
CA PHE A 119 15.49 -19.36 10.84
C PHE A 119 15.98 -17.99 10.35
N GLY A 120 17.14 -17.97 9.70
CA GLY A 120 17.79 -16.73 9.31
C GLY A 120 17.39 -16.24 7.93
N ASP A 121 17.12 -14.95 7.82
CA ASP A 121 16.81 -14.24 6.60
C ASP A 121 17.83 -14.55 5.48
N PRO A 122 17.39 -14.87 4.25
CA PRO A 122 18.29 -15.04 3.12
C PRO A 122 18.95 -13.70 2.72
N GLY A 123 20.23 -13.74 2.41
CA GLY A 123 20.98 -12.57 1.91
C GLY A 123 22.08 -12.08 2.86
N PHE A 124 22.12 -12.60 4.09
CA PHE A 124 23.14 -12.32 5.08
C PHE A 124 24.24 -13.39 5.05
N PRO A 125 25.46 -13.08 4.58
CA PRO A 125 26.52 -14.07 4.39
C PRO A 125 27.03 -14.71 5.68
N GLN A 126 26.81 -14.06 6.82
CA GLN A 126 27.24 -14.52 8.14
C GLN A 126 26.25 -15.47 8.81
N ASN A 127 25.02 -15.58 8.25
CA ASN A 127 24.00 -16.46 8.79
C ASN A 127 24.51 -17.91 8.88
N ALA A 128 24.59 -18.39 10.12
CA ALA A 128 24.96 -19.73 10.51
C ALA A 128 23.74 -20.58 10.88
N CYS A 129 22.58 -19.95 11.08
CA CYS A 129 21.30 -20.65 11.22
C CYS A 129 20.76 -21.15 9.87
N ALA A 130 19.72 -21.99 9.94
CA ALA A 130 19.10 -22.50 8.72
C ALA A 130 18.36 -21.36 7.99
N PRO A 131 18.37 -21.30 6.65
CA PRO A 131 17.70 -20.24 5.91
C PRO A 131 16.18 -20.24 6.13
N ASP A 132 15.61 -19.07 6.33
CA ASP A 132 14.16 -18.85 6.41
C ASP A 132 13.54 -18.72 5.01
N ASN A 133 12.49 -19.51 4.75
CA ASN A 133 11.71 -19.41 3.52
C ASN A 133 10.57 -18.37 3.58
N CYS A 134 10.35 -17.71 4.72
CA CYS A 134 9.41 -16.61 4.92
C CYS A 134 9.92 -15.50 5.86
N PRO A 135 10.96 -14.72 5.47
CA PRO A 135 11.71 -13.77 6.31
C PRO A 135 10.94 -12.72 7.13
N ALA A 136 9.67 -12.50 6.80
CA ALA A 136 8.85 -11.50 7.46
C ALA A 136 7.64 -12.10 8.19
N LYS A 137 7.43 -13.42 8.14
CA LYS A 137 6.20 -14.04 8.63
C LYS A 137 6.47 -15.34 9.35
N TYR A 138 6.47 -15.21 10.68
CA TYR A 138 6.70 -16.28 11.64
C TYR A 138 6.10 -17.62 11.23
N ASN A 139 6.94 -18.60 10.92
CA ASN A 139 6.55 -19.92 10.45
C ASN A 139 7.57 -21.01 10.84
N PRO A 140 7.68 -21.36 12.14
CA PRO A 140 8.73 -22.25 12.63
C PRO A 140 8.66 -23.70 12.10
N ASP A 141 7.61 -24.07 11.35
CA ASP A 141 7.52 -25.34 10.65
C ASP A 141 8.16 -25.32 9.24
N GLN A 142 8.52 -24.14 8.74
CA GLN A 142 9.23 -23.87 7.49
C GLN A 142 8.66 -24.64 6.31
N ARG A 143 7.34 -24.84 6.31
CA ARG A 143 6.67 -25.66 5.30
C ARG A 143 6.76 -24.99 3.93
N ASP A 144 7.23 -25.75 2.94
CA ASP A 144 7.26 -25.38 1.53
C ASP A 144 6.73 -26.57 0.72
N SER A 145 5.43 -26.56 0.44
CA SER A 145 4.71 -27.71 -0.13
C SER A 145 5.02 -27.92 -1.62
N ASP A 146 5.36 -26.87 -2.38
CA ASP A 146 5.71 -26.96 -3.80
C ASP A 146 7.22 -26.91 -4.08
N SER A 147 8.03 -26.76 -3.03
CA SER A 147 9.49 -26.81 -3.03
C SER A 147 10.13 -25.78 -3.97
N ASP A 148 9.52 -24.60 -4.08
CA ASP A 148 10.05 -23.49 -4.89
C ASP A 148 10.97 -22.55 -4.10
N GLY A 149 11.19 -22.83 -2.81
CA GLY A 149 12.04 -22.06 -1.90
C GLY A 149 11.30 -20.93 -1.18
N VAL A 150 10.02 -20.72 -1.48
CA VAL A 150 9.14 -19.80 -0.78
C VAL A 150 8.22 -20.59 0.15
N GLY A 151 8.17 -20.22 1.42
CA GLY A 151 7.32 -20.91 2.39
C GLY A 151 5.83 -20.70 2.16
N ASP A 152 5.06 -21.71 2.53
CA ASP A 152 3.60 -21.74 2.51
C ASP A 152 2.98 -20.58 3.30
N ALA A 153 3.66 -20.09 4.35
CA ALA A 153 3.18 -18.98 5.16
C ALA A 153 3.16 -17.65 4.40
N CYS A 154 4.11 -17.41 3.50
CA CYS A 154 4.32 -16.12 2.85
C CYS A 154 4.11 -16.18 1.33
N PHE A 155 3.81 -17.35 0.74
CA PHE A 155 3.72 -17.50 -0.71
C PHE A 155 2.72 -16.54 -1.36
N ILE A 156 1.60 -16.21 -0.71
CA ILE A 156 0.65 -15.21 -1.23
C ILE A 156 1.35 -13.86 -1.35
N CYS A 157 2.01 -13.41 -0.29
CA CYS A 157 2.66 -12.11 -0.26
C CYS A 157 3.87 -12.02 -1.17
N LEU A 158 4.67 -13.08 -1.28
CA LEU A 158 5.76 -13.11 -2.26
C LEU A 158 5.26 -13.23 -3.70
N THR A 159 4.18 -13.98 -3.93
CA THR A 159 3.54 -14.03 -5.25
C THR A 159 2.95 -12.65 -5.62
N LEU A 160 2.38 -11.93 -4.66
CA LEU A 160 1.82 -10.60 -4.82
C LEU A 160 2.89 -9.48 -4.78
N GLY A 161 4.06 -9.72 -4.20
CA GLY A 161 5.03 -8.74 -3.68
C GLY A 161 5.68 -7.77 -4.66
N ALA A 162 5.26 -7.80 -5.93
CA ALA A 162 5.61 -6.82 -6.94
C ALA A 162 4.42 -5.93 -7.36
N LEU A 163 3.29 -5.99 -6.65
CA LEU A 163 2.12 -5.18 -6.93
C LEU A 163 2.16 -3.90 -6.10
N PRO A 164 2.21 -2.71 -6.73
CA PRO A 164 1.93 -1.47 -6.02
C PRO A 164 0.57 -1.57 -5.34
N VAL A 165 0.48 -1.10 -4.11
CA VAL A 165 -0.74 -1.14 -3.31
C VAL A 165 -1.75 -0.21 -3.97
N TYR A 166 -2.84 -0.81 -4.47
CA TYR A 166 -3.95 -0.09 -5.07
C TYR A 166 -5.26 -0.61 -4.45
N SER A 167 -6.18 0.28 -4.10
CA SER A 167 -7.55 -0.12 -3.71
C SER A 167 -8.25 -0.91 -4.83
N ALA A 168 -7.90 -0.63 -6.09
CA ALA A 168 -8.38 -1.36 -7.26
C ALA A 168 -7.38 -1.29 -8.44
N VAL A 169 -7.18 -2.43 -9.09
CA VAL A 169 -6.48 -2.55 -10.37
C VAL A 169 -7.48 -3.01 -11.43
N VAL A 170 -7.82 -2.12 -12.36
CA VAL A 170 -8.88 -2.30 -13.34
C VAL A 170 -8.34 -2.19 -14.76
N GLN A 171 -8.18 -3.30 -15.45
CA GLN A 171 -7.49 -3.34 -16.74
C GLN A 171 -8.13 -2.46 -17.82
N SER A 172 -9.46 -2.37 -17.84
CA SER A 172 -10.20 -1.70 -18.92
C SER A 172 -10.98 -0.49 -18.45
N THR A 173 -12.02 -0.68 -17.64
CA THR A 173 -12.92 0.41 -17.27
C THR A 173 -13.41 0.26 -15.84
N LEU A 174 -13.16 1.30 -15.05
CA LEU A 174 -13.84 1.58 -13.80
C LEU A 174 -15.08 2.43 -14.08
N THR A 175 -16.22 2.02 -13.54
CA THR A 175 -17.45 2.82 -13.53
C THR A 175 -17.99 2.87 -12.11
N ALA A 176 -17.80 4.01 -11.44
CA ALA A 176 -18.45 4.31 -10.17
C ALA A 176 -19.75 5.06 -10.46
N LYS A 177 -20.87 4.52 -9.98
CA LYS A 177 -22.21 5.06 -10.18
C LYS A 177 -22.83 5.44 -8.84
N LEU A 178 -23.64 6.49 -8.89
CA LEU A 178 -24.53 6.87 -7.81
C LEU A 178 -25.95 6.93 -8.34
N THR A 179 -26.66 5.78 -8.29
CA THR A 179 -28.03 5.68 -8.83
C THR A 179 -29.09 6.14 -7.84
N ALA A 180 -28.91 5.89 -6.53
CA ALA A 180 -29.81 6.37 -5.48
C ALA A 180 -29.09 6.38 -4.12
N VAL A 181 -29.27 7.45 -3.36
CA VAL A 181 -28.78 7.60 -1.98
C VAL A 181 -29.98 7.91 -1.07
N TYR A 182 -30.04 7.28 0.09
CA TYR A 182 -31.06 7.52 1.11
C TYR A 182 -30.39 7.81 2.46
N GLY A 183 -30.36 9.07 2.88
CA GLY A 183 -29.80 9.47 4.19
C GLY A 183 -28.47 10.21 4.07
N TYR A 184 -27.63 10.08 5.11
CA TYR A 184 -26.40 10.88 5.33
C TYR A 184 -25.13 10.27 4.71
N ALA A 185 -25.23 9.60 3.56
CA ALA A 185 -24.02 9.12 2.89
C ALA A 185 -23.34 10.29 2.18
N TRP A 186 -22.06 10.47 2.46
CA TRP A 186 -21.24 11.51 1.84
C TRP A 186 -20.75 11.06 0.46
N PHE A 187 -20.66 9.77 0.16
CA PHE A 187 -20.18 9.33 -1.14
C PHE A 187 -20.91 8.09 -1.63
N GLY A 188 -20.84 7.86 -2.94
CA GLY A 188 -21.26 6.59 -3.53
C GLY A 188 -20.15 5.56 -3.35
N THR A 189 -19.00 5.75 -3.98
CA THR A 189 -17.88 4.82 -3.83
C THR A 189 -16.71 5.53 -3.17
N GLU A 190 -16.18 4.93 -2.11
CA GLU A 190 -15.00 5.40 -1.41
C GLU A 190 -13.86 4.45 -1.72
N PHE A 191 -12.82 4.95 -2.35
CA PHE A 191 -11.55 4.26 -2.50
C PHE A 191 -10.62 4.78 -1.40
N PHE A 192 -10.35 3.93 -0.41
CA PHE A 192 -9.28 4.13 0.55
C PHE A 192 -8.00 3.69 -0.14
N GLY A 193 -7.38 4.63 -0.84
CA GLY A 193 -6.21 4.43 -1.63
C GLY A 193 -6.25 4.98 -3.04
N THR A 194 -5.29 4.51 -3.82
CA THR A 194 -5.18 4.79 -5.25
C THR A 194 -5.95 3.77 -6.08
N ALA A 195 -6.58 4.23 -7.16
CA ALA A 195 -7.15 3.34 -8.19
C ALA A 195 -6.33 3.39 -9.48
N CYS A 196 -5.81 2.23 -9.88
CA CYS A 196 -5.14 2.03 -11.16
C CYS A 196 -6.15 1.50 -12.20
N VAL A 197 -6.37 2.25 -13.28
CA VAL A 197 -7.46 1.94 -14.24
C VAL A 197 -7.04 2.13 -15.69
N GLY A 198 -7.69 1.41 -16.61
CA GLY A 198 -7.57 1.71 -18.04
C GLY A 198 -8.24 3.06 -18.37
N ARG A 199 -9.51 3.16 -18.00
CA ARG A 199 -10.35 4.38 -18.09
C ARG A 199 -11.31 4.44 -16.91
N ALA A 200 -11.77 5.64 -16.58
CA ALA A 200 -12.74 5.85 -15.52
C ALA A 200 -13.97 6.66 -15.96
N ARG A 201 -15.13 6.23 -15.49
CA ARG A 201 -16.36 7.05 -15.44
C ARG A 201 -16.79 7.15 -13.99
N ILE A 202 -16.72 8.34 -13.44
CA ILE A 202 -16.91 8.61 -12.03
C ILE A 202 -18.15 9.49 -11.84
N ARG A 203 -19.02 9.05 -10.94
CA ARG A 203 -20.20 9.77 -10.49
C ARG A 203 -20.44 9.47 -9.03
N GLY A 204 -20.02 10.38 -8.17
CA GLY A 204 -20.15 10.27 -6.71
C GLY A 204 -19.15 9.29 -6.12
N ALA A 205 -17.86 9.50 -6.37
CA ALA A 205 -16.79 8.72 -5.74
C ALA A 205 -15.68 9.61 -5.20
N ARG A 206 -15.06 9.16 -4.12
CA ARG A 206 -13.86 9.77 -3.54
C ARG A 206 -12.68 8.81 -3.55
N PHE A 207 -11.49 9.38 -3.68
CA PHE A 207 -10.20 8.69 -3.57
C PHE A 207 -9.43 9.39 -2.45
N ILE A 208 -9.18 8.67 -1.35
CA ILE A 208 -8.59 9.19 -0.12
C ILE A 208 -7.66 8.17 0.50
N ASP A 209 -6.68 8.57 1.29
CA ASP A 209 -5.92 7.64 2.13
C ASP A 209 -5.60 8.31 3.48
N HIS A 210 -5.43 7.52 4.55
CA HIS A 210 -5.20 7.99 5.92
C HIS A 210 -3.72 8.34 6.18
N GLU A 211 -2.79 7.77 5.40
CA GLU A 211 -1.33 7.96 5.59
C GLU A 211 -0.61 8.46 4.32
N SER A 212 -1.21 8.29 3.13
CA SER A 212 -0.75 8.88 1.85
C SER A 212 -1.89 9.63 1.12
N ARG A 213 -1.65 10.11 -0.10
CA ARG A 213 -2.68 10.79 -0.91
C ARG A 213 -3.40 9.79 -1.80
N GLY A 214 -4.73 9.76 -1.81
CA GLY A 214 -5.50 8.87 -2.69
C GLY A 214 -5.55 9.35 -4.15
N HIS A 215 -4.84 8.66 -5.05
CA HIS A 215 -4.75 9.04 -6.47
C HIS A 215 -5.79 8.33 -7.37
N ILE A 216 -5.98 8.84 -8.59
CA ILE A 216 -6.58 8.06 -9.68
C ILE A 216 -5.65 8.09 -10.90
N VAL A 217 -5.17 6.91 -11.30
CA VAL A 217 -4.19 6.74 -12.38
C VAL A 217 -4.82 5.99 -13.54
N ALA A 218 -5.02 6.69 -14.67
CA ALA A 218 -5.62 6.12 -15.88
C ALA A 218 -4.58 5.90 -17.00
N THR A 219 -4.34 4.65 -17.39
CA THR A 219 -3.30 4.33 -18.39
C THR A 219 -3.66 4.75 -19.83
N SER A 220 -4.92 5.05 -20.11
CA SER A 220 -5.38 5.45 -21.44
C SER A 220 -4.73 6.75 -21.92
N ASN A 221 -4.13 6.69 -23.10
CA ASN A 221 -3.50 7.82 -23.80
C ASN A 221 -4.40 8.48 -24.86
N VAL A 222 -5.64 7.99 -25.02
CA VAL A 222 -6.54 8.42 -26.09
C VAL A 222 -7.91 8.82 -25.57
N GLY A 223 -8.51 9.83 -26.22
CA GLY A 223 -9.84 10.33 -25.92
C GLY A 223 -9.96 10.82 -24.47
N THR A 224 -11.15 10.66 -23.87
CA THR A 224 -11.35 10.90 -22.45
C THR A 224 -10.90 9.68 -21.64
N ALA A 225 -9.79 9.79 -20.91
CA ALA A 225 -9.30 8.74 -20.02
C ALA A 225 -10.12 8.69 -18.73
N ILE A 226 -10.43 9.85 -18.15
CA ILE A 226 -11.22 9.98 -16.92
C ILE A 226 -12.36 10.95 -17.17
N ARG A 227 -13.59 10.52 -16.88
CA ARG A 227 -14.78 11.35 -16.96
C ARG A 227 -15.47 11.42 -15.61
N PHE A 228 -15.51 12.61 -15.04
CA PHE A 228 -16.38 12.93 -13.92
C PHE A 228 -17.72 13.45 -14.45
N THR A 229 -18.80 13.17 -13.72
CA THR A 229 -20.16 13.60 -14.04
C THR A 229 -20.89 14.06 -12.79
N ASP A 230 -21.86 14.94 -12.99
CA ASP A 230 -22.67 15.51 -11.90
C ASP A 230 -23.37 14.42 -11.09
N THR A 231 -23.27 14.55 -9.78
CA THR A 231 -24.04 13.77 -8.81
C THR A 231 -25.45 14.33 -8.66
N PRO A 232 -26.44 13.53 -8.23
CA PRO A 232 -27.76 14.06 -7.87
C PRO A 232 -27.64 15.16 -6.80
N PRO A 233 -28.51 16.18 -6.80
CA PRO A 233 -28.45 17.30 -5.86
C PRO A 233 -28.82 16.85 -4.43
N TYR A 234 -27.80 16.50 -3.64
CA TYR A 234 -27.87 16.29 -2.20
C TYR A 234 -26.55 16.76 -1.58
N ALA A 235 -26.63 17.39 -0.39
CA ALA A 235 -25.60 18.26 0.17
C ALA A 235 -24.23 17.62 0.46
N TYR A 236 -24.10 16.30 0.30
CA TYR A 236 -22.90 15.59 0.71
C TYR A 236 -22.30 14.69 -0.35
N THR A 237 -22.98 14.42 -1.48
CA THR A 237 -22.49 13.43 -2.48
C THR A 237 -21.78 14.08 -3.66
N THR A 238 -20.45 14.02 -3.69
CA THR A 238 -19.63 14.67 -4.73
C THR A 238 -18.52 13.76 -5.25
N ASN A 239 -17.78 14.26 -6.22
CA ASN A 239 -16.55 13.62 -6.69
C ASN A 239 -15.37 14.27 -5.96
N GLU A 240 -14.46 13.47 -5.42
CA GLU A 240 -13.27 13.97 -4.72
C GLU A 240 -12.04 13.14 -5.09
N VAL A 241 -10.88 13.80 -5.15
CA VAL A 241 -9.57 13.14 -5.28
C VAL A 241 -8.60 13.86 -4.36
N ASP A 242 -8.13 13.22 -3.29
CA ASP A 242 -7.18 13.84 -2.37
C ASP A 242 -5.76 13.91 -2.95
N GLY A 243 -5.42 12.98 -3.84
CA GLY A 243 -4.17 12.96 -4.57
C GLY A 243 -4.23 13.55 -5.98
N ASP A 244 -3.28 13.10 -6.79
CA ASP A 244 -3.16 13.45 -8.20
C ASP A 244 -4.15 12.66 -9.08
N ILE A 245 -4.55 13.32 -10.17
CA ILE A 245 -5.24 12.71 -11.30
C ILE A 245 -4.21 12.56 -12.40
N VAL A 246 -3.84 11.32 -12.71
CA VAL A 246 -2.79 11.01 -13.70
C VAL A 246 -3.41 10.30 -14.89
N THR A 247 -3.05 10.69 -16.11
CA THR A 247 -3.44 9.96 -17.32
C THR A 247 -2.26 9.69 -18.25
N GLY A 248 -2.39 8.62 -19.05
CA GLY A 248 -1.40 8.24 -20.07
C GLY A 248 -1.29 9.19 -21.27
N GLY A 249 -1.88 10.39 -21.22
CA GLY A 249 -2.04 11.30 -22.37
C GLY A 249 -3.50 11.59 -22.72
N GLY A 250 -4.45 10.82 -22.18
CA GLY A 250 -5.87 11.02 -22.42
C GLY A 250 -6.45 12.18 -21.60
N ALA A 251 -7.50 12.83 -22.11
CA ALA A 251 -8.12 13.95 -21.44
C ALA A 251 -8.86 13.55 -20.15
N VAL A 252 -8.86 14.45 -19.18
CA VAL A 252 -9.78 14.44 -18.04
C VAL A 252 -10.94 15.39 -18.36
N SER A 253 -12.18 14.91 -18.27
CA SER A 253 -13.39 15.72 -18.54
C SER A 253 -14.29 15.79 -17.32
N GLY A 254 -14.96 16.93 -17.13
CA GLY A 254 -15.90 17.13 -16.02
C GLY A 254 -15.21 17.37 -14.68
N ASN A 255 -13.92 17.71 -14.65
CA ASN A 255 -13.19 18.03 -13.43
C ASN A 255 -13.76 19.23 -12.66
N SER A 256 -14.54 20.11 -13.31
CA SER A 256 -15.34 21.14 -12.62
C SER A 256 -16.42 20.58 -11.68
N THR A 257 -16.69 19.27 -11.76
CA THR A 257 -17.63 18.54 -10.88
C THR A 257 -16.92 17.87 -9.71
N LEU A 258 -15.61 18.08 -9.57
CA LEU A 258 -14.86 17.72 -8.37
C LEU A 258 -15.13 18.78 -7.30
N GLU A 259 -15.56 18.33 -6.12
CA GLU A 259 -15.64 19.20 -4.94
C GLU A 259 -14.24 19.44 -4.36
N TYR A 260 -13.40 18.40 -4.37
CA TYR A 260 -12.05 18.45 -3.84
C TYR A 260 -11.04 17.81 -4.79
N LEU A 261 -9.92 18.51 -4.99
CA LEU A 261 -8.71 18.01 -5.65
C LEU A 261 -7.50 18.45 -4.80
N GLY A 262 -6.90 17.52 -4.07
CA GLY A 262 -5.74 17.82 -3.20
C GLY A 262 -4.39 17.79 -3.92
N GLY A 263 -4.32 17.13 -5.08
CA GLY A 263 -3.14 17.08 -5.96
C GLY A 263 -3.29 17.89 -7.25
N THR A 264 -2.60 17.40 -8.28
CA THR A 264 -2.52 17.99 -9.62
C THR A 264 -3.20 17.11 -10.65
N VAL A 265 -3.50 17.68 -11.82
CA VAL A 265 -3.94 16.92 -12.98
C VAL A 265 -2.78 16.82 -13.96
N ASP A 266 -2.18 15.64 -14.07
CA ASP A 266 -1.12 15.34 -15.05
C ASP A 266 -1.68 14.49 -16.19
N THR A 267 -1.83 15.11 -17.36
CA THR A 267 -2.21 14.41 -18.61
C THR A 267 -1.07 14.31 -19.62
N THR A 268 0.18 14.47 -19.20
CA THR A 268 1.35 14.45 -20.09
C THR A 268 1.65 13.05 -20.61
N GLY A 269 1.26 12.01 -19.86
CA GLY A 269 1.62 10.63 -20.13
C GLY A 269 3.03 10.23 -19.67
N ALA A 270 3.77 11.14 -19.01
CA ALA A 270 5.14 10.91 -18.56
C ALA A 270 5.28 10.61 -17.06
N HIS A 271 4.19 10.71 -16.29
CA HIS A 271 4.20 10.47 -14.85
C HIS A 271 4.67 9.03 -14.50
N PRO A 272 5.60 8.85 -13.53
CA PRO A 272 6.12 7.53 -13.14
C PRO A 272 5.04 6.51 -12.75
N GLU A 273 3.99 6.95 -12.05
CA GLU A 273 2.83 6.10 -11.68
C GLU A 273 2.16 5.36 -12.85
N LEU A 274 2.30 5.87 -14.08
CA LEU A 274 1.77 5.16 -15.25
C LEU A 274 2.51 3.85 -15.52
N ALA A 275 3.81 3.78 -15.22
CA ALA A 275 4.57 2.54 -15.30
C ALA A 275 4.08 1.57 -14.22
N HIS A 276 4.04 2.02 -12.96
CA HIS A 276 3.57 1.22 -11.82
C HIS A 276 2.16 0.65 -12.05
N CYS A 277 1.24 1.46 -12.56
CA CYS A 277 -0.13 1.00 -12.84
C CYS A 277 -0.18 -0.03 -13.98
N ARG A 278 0.63 0.10 -15.05
CA ARG A 278 0.70 -0.92 -16.12
C ARG A 278 1.33 -2.22 -15.62
N ASP A 279 2.34 -2.11 -14.77
CA ASP A 279 2.99 -3.26 -14.15
C ASP A 279 2.01 -3.97 -13.24
N ALA A 280 1.22 -3.24 -12.42
CA ALA A 280 0.17 -3.82 -11.59
C ALA A 280 -0.86 -4.63 -12.39
N MET A 281 -1.32 -4.11 -13.54
CA MET A 281 -2.24 -4.85 -14.41
C MET A 281 -1.63 -6.13 -14.98
N THR A 282 -0.34 -6.09 -15.35
CA THR A 282 0.39 -7.22 -15.93
C THR A 282 0.67 -8.28 -14.85
N ASN A 283 1.16 -7.82 -13.70
CA ASN A 283 1.46 -8.63 -12.53
C ASN A 283 0.20 -9.33 -12.03
N ALA A 284 -0.95 -8.66 -11.95
CA ALA A 284 -2.20 -9.30 -11.53
C ALA A 284 -2.58 -10.50 -12.40
N ARG A 285 -2.41 -10.41 -13.73
CA ARG A 285 -2.65 -11.56 -14.63
C ARG A 285 -1.66 -12.69 -14.39
N ARG A 286 -0.39 -12.36 -14.22
CA ARG A 286 0.66 -13.34 -13.92
C ARG A 286 0.36 -14.06 -12.59
N VAL A 287 0.02 -13.33 -11.55
CA VAL A 287 -0.37 -13.85 -10.22
C VAL A 287 -1.57 -14.77 -10.35
N SER A 288 -2.64 -14.33 -11.03
CA SER A 288 -3.85 -15.15 -11.22
C SER A 288 -3.53 -16.48 -11.91
N ALA A 289 -2.67 -16.44 -12.93
CA ALA A 289 -2.20 -17.63 -13.63
C ALA A 289 -1.31 -18.52 -12.75
N ARG A 290 -0.40 -17.96 -11.94
CA ARG A 290 0.43 -18.71 -10.98
C ARG A 290 -0.46 -19.44 -9.98
N PHE A 291 -1.35 -18.74 -9.29
CA PHE A 291 -2.30 -19.35 -8.36
C PHE A 291 -3.17 -20.43 -9.02
N ALA A 292 -3.65 -20.20 -10.24
CA ALA A 292 -4.44 -21.19 -10.98
C ALA A 292 -3.62 -22.43 -11.41
N SER A 293 -2.29 -22.31 -11.52
CA SER A 293 -1.40 -23.40 -11.91
C SER A 293 -0.94 -24.26 -10.72
N LEU A 294 -1.09 -23.76 -9.50
CA LEU A 294 -0.72 -24.51 -8.31
C LEU A 294 -1.65 -25.72 -8.14
N PRO A 295 -1.11 -26.89 -7.74
CA PRO A 295 -1.92 -28.08 -7.53
C PRO A 295 -2.88 -27.85 -6.36
N PRO A 296 -4.18 -28.18 -6.52
CA PRO A 296 -5.13 -27.97 -5.43
C PRO A 296 -4.89 -28.97 -4.30
N THR A 297 -4.81 -28.46 -3.07
CA THR A 297 -4.75 -29.27 -1.84
C THR A 297 -6.13 -29.80 -1.47
N GLN A 298 -7.19 -29.08 -1.84
CA GLN A 298 -8.59 -29.47 -1.65
C GLN A 298 -9.43 -29.19 -2.90
N VAL A 299 -10.45 -30.02 -3.16
CA VAL A 299 -11.40 -29.84 -4.27
C VAL A 299 -12.83 -29.98 -3.77
N LEU A 300 -13.60 -28.88 -3.76
CA LEU A 300 -14.93 -28.82 -3.14
C LEU A 300 -16.12 -28.92 -4.12
N GLY A 301 -15.88 -28.98 -5.43
CA GLY A 301 -16.95 -28.94 -6.43
C GLY A 301 -17.73 -27.61 -6.38
N ASP A 302 -19.02 -27.63 -6.73
CA ASP A 302 -19.87 -26.44 -6.61
C ASP A 302 -20.32 -26.23 -5.15
N VAL A 303 -20.00 -25.06 -4.59
CA VAL A 303 -20.42 -24.64 -3.25
C VAL A 303 -21.58 -23.66 -3.38
N HIS A 304 -22.74 -24.08 -2.89
CA HIS A 304 -23.93 -23.24 -2.74
C HIS A 304 -24.31 -23.14 -1.27
N VAL A 305 -24.35 -21.92 -0.75
CA VAL A 305 -24.84 -21.65 0.61
C VAL A 305 -26.22 -21.03 0.49
N GLY A 306 -27.25 -21.80 0.82
CA GLY A 306 -28.64 -21.38 0.81
C GLY A 306 -29.02 -20.46 1.98
N PRO A 307 -30.23 -19.86 1.96
CA PRO A 307 -30.74 -19.08 3.09
C PRO A 307 -30.81 -19.91 4.38
N GLY A 308 -30.14 -19.44 5.42
CA GLY A 308 -30.05 -20.07 6.74
C GLY A 308 -29.03 -21.19 6.85
N GLU A 309 -28.33 -21.50 5.77
CA GLU A 309 -27.21 -22.43 5.79
C GLU A 309 -25.92 -21.73 6.21
N ARG A 310 -25.03 -22.51 6.81
CA ARG A 310 -23.66 -22.11 7.13
C ARG A 310 -22.70 -23.11 6.48
N VAL A 311 -21.71 -22.60 5.78
CA VAL A 311 -20.59 -23.38 5.26
C VAL A 311 -19.30 -22.72 5.69
N ASP A 312 -18.35 -23.54 6.12
CA ASP A 312 -17.01 -23.13 6.51
C ASP A 312 -16.03 -23.72 5.50
N ILE A 313 -15.19 -22.88 4.90
CA ILE A 313 -14.05 -23.28 4.07
C ILE A 313 -12.81 -22.99 4.91
N THR A 314 -12.14 -24.05 5.37
CA THR A 314 -10.95 -23.96 6.23
C THR A 314 -9.72 -24.43 5.48
N GLY A 315 -8.63 -23.67 5.56
CA GLY A 315 -7.34 -24.06 5.01
C GLY A 315 -6.17 -23.75 5.95
N ALA A 316 -5.07 -24.46 5.78
CA ALA A 316 -3.77 -24.17 6.38
C ALA A 316 -2.98 -23.15 5.52
N PRO A 317 -1.89 -22.56 6.06
CA PRO A 317 -0.88 -21.87 5.26
C PRO A 317 -0.49 -22.64 4.01
N GLY A 318 -0.39 -21.94 2.87
CA GLY A 318 0.00 -22.53 1.59
C GLY A 318 -1.15 -23.16 0.81
N GLU A 319 -2.35 -23.28 1.40
CA GLU A 319 -3.40 -24.06 0.76
C GLU A 319 -4.00 -23.41 -0.49
N VAL A 320 -4.20 -24.26 -1.50
CA VAL A 320 -4.86 -23.93 -2.75
C VAL A 320 -6.14 -24.76 -2.84
N ILE A 321 -7.26 -24.12 -2.53
CA ILE A 321 -8.58 -24.76 -2.55
C ILE A 321 -9.24 -24.52 -3.89
N GLN A 322 -9.56 -25.59 -4.62
CA GLN A 322 -10.30 -25.50 -5.87
C GLN A 322 -11.80 -25.65 -5.66
N VAL A 323 -12.55 -24.68 -6.18
CA VAL A 323 -14.02 -24.64 -6.17
C VAL A 323 -14.51 -24.52 -7.61
N GLY A 324 -15.58 -25.26 -7.94
CA GLY A 324 -16.33 -25.09 -9.17
C GLY A 324 -16.96 -23.70 -9.22
N SER A 325 -18.16 -23.57 -8.66
CA SER A 325 -18.82 -22.28 -8.43
C SER A 325 -18.98 -22.02 -6.94
N LEU A 326 -18.76 -20.78 -6.51
CA LEU A 326 -19.01 -20.34 -5.14
C LEU A 326 -20.16 -19.34 -5.12
N THR A 327 -21.29 -19.76 -4.56
CA THR A 327 -22.49 -18.93 -4.48
C THR A 327 -23.05 -18.88 -3.07
N VAL A 328 -23.24 -17.67 -2.54
CA VAL A 328 -23.88 -17.46 -1.23
C VAL A 328 -25.17 -16.71 -1.46
N SER A 329 -26.27 -17.34 -1.07
CA SER A 329 -27.60 -16.76 -1.14
C SER A 329 -27.75 -15.66 -0.10
N GLY A 330 -28.21 -14.51 -0.56
CA GLY A 330 -28.50 -13.37 0.29
C GLY A 330 -29.86 -13.47 0.99
N GLY A 331 -30.19 -12.42 1.74
CA GLY A 331 -31.57 -12.17 2.18
C GLY A 331 -32.51 -11.89 1.01
N ALA A 332 -33.81 -11.81 1.29
CA ALA A 332 -34.82 -11.61 0.24
C ALA A 332 -34.58 -10.28 -0.51
N ALA A 333 -34.86 -10.29 -1.83
CA ALA A 333 -34.66 -9.12 -2.69
C ALA A 333 -35.51 -7.93 -2.19
N GLY A 334 -34.84 -6.83 -1.83
CA GLY A 334 -35.50 -5.60 -1.34
C GLY A 334 -35.58 -5.48 0.18
N GLN A 335 -35.14 -6.48 0.95
CA GLN A 335 -34.99 -6.31 2.39
C GLN A 335 -33.83 -5.37 2.73
N ASP A 336 -34.05 -4.56 3.75
CA ASP A 336 -33.02 -3.73 4.35
C ASP A 336 -32.02 -4.62 5.09
N CYS A 337 -30.74 -4.56 4.71
CA CYS A 337 -29.69 -5.36 5.35
C CYS A 337 -29.37 -4.89 6.79
N THR A 338 -30.02 -3.84 7.31
CA THR A 338 -29.86 -3.34 8.69
C THR A 338 -30.85 -3.95 9.67
N ASN A 339 -32.09 -4.15 9.24
CA ASN A 339 -33.13 -4.76 10.05
C ASN A 339 -33.06 -6.27 9.84
N PHE A 340 -32.29 -6.95 10.70
CA PHE A 340 -32.12 -8.42 10.74
C PHE A 340 -33.42 -9.23 10.93
N SER A 341 -34.59 -8.62 10.73
CA SER A 341 -35.91 -9.26 10.62
C SER A 341 -36.04 -9.96 9.27
N PHE A 342 -35.16 -10.94 9.05
CA PHE A 342 -35.26 -11.83 7.91
C PHE A 342 -36.32 -12.89 8.20
N THR A 343 -37.23 -13.13 7.26
CA THR A 343 -38.15 -14.28 7.32
C THR A 343 -37.38 -15.60 7.26
N LYS A 344 -36.22 -15.61 6.59
CA LYS A 344 -35.17 -16.62 6.68
C LYS A 344 -33.79 -15.95 6.71
N PRO A 345 -32.90 -16.29 7.65
CA PRO A 345 -31.58 -15.69 7.72
C PRO A 345 -30.81 -15.86 6.39
N PRO A 346 -29.88 -14.95 6.06
CA PRO A 346 -29.03 -15.09 4.87
C PRO A 346 -28.10 -16.30 4.99
N GLY A 347 -27.56 -16.75 3.86
CA GLY A 347 -26.47 -17.73 3.86
C GLY A 347 -25.21 -17.16 4.52
N VAL A 348 -24.50 -18.02 5.25
CA VAL A 348 -23.27 -17.67 5.97
C VAL A 348 -22.11 -18.49 5.41
N LEU A 349 -21.11 -17.80 4.88
CA LEU A 349 -19.86 -18.40 4.44
C LEU A 349 -18.73 -17.86 5.30
N ASN A 350 -18.06 -18.74 6.04
CA ASN A 350 -16.81 -18.41 6.71
C ASN A 350 -15.66 -19.01 5.91
N ILE A 351 -14.62 -18.22 5.66
CA ILE A 351 -13.42 -18.64 4.97
C ILE A 351 -12.24 -18.37 5.90
N SER A 352 -11.72 -19.39 6.57
CA SER A 352 -10.73 -19.20 7.63
C SER A 352 -9.46 -19.99 7.39
N GLY A 353 -8.31 -19.37 7.61
CA GLY A 353 -7.00 -19.95 7.39
C GLY A 353 -5.99 -18.84 7.13
N ASP A 354 -4.73 -19.11 7.38
CA ASP A 354 -3.67 -18.14 7.11
C ASP A 354 -3.10 -18.45 5.72
N SER A 355 -2.73 -17.41 4.95
CA SER A 355 -2.20 -17.44 3.58
C SER A 355 -2.78 -18.55 2.69
N MET A 356 -4.05 -18.43 2.30
CA MET A 356 -4.68 -19.41 1.39
C MET A 356 -5.37 -18.80 0.17
N VAL A 357 -5.39 -19.55 -0.93
CA VAL A 357 -6.01 -19.17 -2.19
C VAL A 357 -7.19 -20.07 -2.49
N VAL A 358 -8.34 -19.46 -2.79
CA VAL A 358 -9.50 -20.19 -3.30
C VAL A 358 -9.63 -19.94 -4.81
N ASN A 359 -9.22 -20.92 -5.60
CA ASN A 359 -9.37 -20.93 -7.05
C ASN A 359 -10.83 -21.26 -7.42
N VAL A 360 -11.56 -20.29 -7.97
CA VAL A 360 -12.95 -20.45 -8.41
C VAL A 360 -12.99 -20.52 -9.94
N ASN A 361 -13.29 -21.70 -10.49
CA ASN A 361 -13.27 -21.93 -11.94
C ASN A 361 -14.54 -21.44 -12.66
N GLY A 362 -15.66 -21.42 -11.94
CA GLY A 362 -16.99 -21.15 -12.46
C GLY A 362 -17.51 -19.77 -12.09
N LYS A 363 -18.59 -19.76 -11.31
CA LYS A 363 -19.31 -18.55 -10.93
C LYS A 363 -18.95 -18.15 -9.50
N LEU A 364 -18.62 -16.87 -9.30
CA LEU A 364 -18.52 -16.24 -7.97
C LEU A 364 -19.68 -15.26 -7.78
N GLN A 365 -20.57 -15.53 -6.83
CA GLN A 365 -21.71 -14.66 -6.52
C GLN A 365 -22.03 -14.61 -5.03
N PHE A 366 -22.01 -13.42 -4.47
CA PHE A 366 -22.51 -13.12 -3.13
C PHE A 366 -23.80 -12.31 -3.24
N GLY A 367 -24.89 -12.86 -2.71
CA GLY A 367 -26.19 -12.20 -2.69
C GLY A 367 -26.23 -10.97 -1.79
N ASN A 368 -27.31 -10.18 -1.87
CA ASN A 368 -27.49 -9.05 -0.97
C ASN A 368 -27.66 -9.53 0.48
N CYS A 369 -26.98 -8.89 1.42
CA CYS A 369 -26.99 -9.22 2.84
C CYS A 369 -26.49 -10.64 3.17
N ALA A 370 -25.81 -11.32 2.23
CA ALA A 370 -25.09 -12.54 2.57
C ALA A 370 -24.01 -12.23 3.61
N LYS A 371 -23.74 -13.20 4.50
CA LYS A 371 -22.67 -13.04 5.49
C LYS A 371 -21.45 -13.77 4.96
N ILE A 372 -20.44 -13.00 4.56
CA ILE A 372 -19.11 -13.52 4.24
C ILE A 372 -18.16 -12.97 5.30
N SER A 373 -17.38 -13.86 5.88
CA SER A 373 -16.30 -13.51 6.80
C SER A 373 -15.08 -14.28 6.36
N SER A 374 -13.94 -13.61 6.27
CA SER A 374 -12.67 -14.25 5.99
C SER A 374 -11.58 -13.81 6.95
N SER A 375 -10.56 -14.66 7.14
CA SER A 375 -9.24 -14.20 7.57
C SER A 375 -8.71 -13.14 6.60
N THR A 376 -7.75 -12.35 7.07
CA THR A 376 -7.22 -11.24 6.27
C THR A 376 -6.53 -11.80 5.04
N ASP A 377 -5.61 -12.74 5.16
CA ASP A 377 -4.75 -13.39 4.15
C ASP A 377 -5.41 -14.44 3.24
N VAL A 378 -6.56 -14.08 2.65
CA VAL A 378 -7.27 -14.91 1.68
C VAL A 378 -7.48 -14.22 0.35
N VAL A 379 -7.17 -14.91 -0.75
CA VAL A 379 -7.45 -14.44 -2.12
C VAL A 379 -8.47 -15.36 -2.81
N LEU A 380 -9.56 -14.78 -3.31
CA LEU A 380 -10.45 -15.45 -4.27
C LEU A 380 -9.93 -15.23 -5.68
N ASN A 381 -9.25 -16.23 -6.21
CA ASN A 381 -8.77 -16.22 -7.59
C ASN A 381 -9.82 -16.81 -8.53
N VAL A 382 -10.53 -15.96 -9.27
CA VAL A 382 -11.57 -16.36 -10.23
C VAL A 382 -10.94 -16.56 -11.60
N VAL A 383 -10.76 -17.83 -11.97
CA VAL A 383 -9.94 -18.24 -13.10
C VAL A 383 -10.69 -18.11 -14.44
N GLY A 384 -9.96 -17.66 -15.46
CA GLY A 384 -10.40 -17.68 -16.86
C GLY A 384 -11.60 -16.77 -17.16
N THR A 385 -12.32 -17.06 -18.25
CA THR A 385 -13.46 -16.25 -18.73
C THR A 385 -14.82 -16.87 -18.36
N GLY A 386 -15.87 -16.04 -18.33
CA GLY A 386 -17.23 -16.49 -17.99
C GLY A 386 -18.09 -15.37 -17.39
N PRO A 387 -19.11 -15.69 -16.57
CA PRO A 387 -20.01 -14.67 -16.02
C PRO A 387 -19.28 -13.65 -15.15
N SER A 388 -19.88 -12.47 -15.04
CA SER A 388 -19.43 -11.42 -14.11
C SER A 388 -19.43 -11.93 -12.66
N VAL A 389 -18.39 -11.58 -11.91
CA VAL A 389 -18.36 -11.70 -10.45
C VAL A 389 -19.36 -10.71 -9.88
N ARG A 390 -20.17 -11.14 -8.91
CA ARG A 390 -21.23 -10.31 -8.32
C ARG A 390 -21.09 -10.26 -6.82
N VAL A 391 -20.95 -9.06 -6.28
CA VAL A 391 -20.99 -8.79 -4.84
C VAL A 391 -22.22 -7.94 -4.55
N GLY A 392 -23.16 -8.49 -3.80
CA GLY A 392 -24.37 -7.80 -3.39
C GLY A 392 -24.12 -6.76 -2.30
N LYS A 393 -25.20 -6.16 -1.82
CA LYS A 393 -25.23 -5.17 -0.74
C LYS A 393 -24.75 -5.74 0.60
N LYS A 394 -24.02 -4.94 1.38
CA LYS A 394 -23.59 -5.25 2.76
C LYS A 394 -22.88 -6.61 2.87
N ASN A 395 -21.89 -6.80 2.00
CA ASN A 395 -20.98 -7.95 2.02
C ASN A 395 -19.56 -7.50 2.34
N PHE A 396 -18.77 -8.45 2.83
CA PHE A 396 -17.36 -8.30 3.21
C PHE A 396 -16.55 -9.51 2.67
N PRO A 397 -16.47 -9.69 1.34
CA PRO A 397 -15.64 -10.75 0.79
C PRO A 397 -14.15 -10.51 1.08
N PRO A 398 -13.31 -11.56 1.05
CA PRO A 398 -11.85 -11.42 0.88
C PRO A 398 -11.49 -10.78 -0.47
N ALA A 399 -10.19 -10.51 -0.70
CA ALA A 399 -9.77 -9.88 -1.94
C ALA A 399 -10.09 -10.72 -3.17
N ILE A 400 -10.38 -10.04 -4.26
CA ILE A 400 -10.89 -10.67 -5.48
C ILE A 400 -9.91 -10.44 -6.62
N LEU A 401 -9.29 -11.53 -7.05
CA LEU A 401 -8.44 -11.59 -8.23
C LEU A 401 -9.24 -12.23 -9.37
N ALA A 402 -9.78 -11.40 -10.27
CA ALA A 402 -10.64 -11.84 -11.37
C ALA A 402 -10.28 -11.10 -12.66
N THR A 403 -9.03 -11.27 -13.09
CA THR A 403 -8.37 -10.44 -14.11
C THR A 403 -9.05 -10.46 -15.47
N ASP A 404 -9.84 -11.47 -15.78
CA ASP A 404 -10.56 -11.61 -17.05
C ASP A 404 -12.08 -11.44 -16.90
N ARG A 405 -12.54 -11.03 -15.71
CA ARG A 405 -13.96 -10.87 -15.38
C ARG A 405 -14.34 -9.43 -15.14
N THR A 406 -15.62 -9.15 -15.34
CA THR A 406 -16.25 -7.95 -14.80
C THR A 406 -16.66 -8.22 -13.36
N LEU A 407 -16.23 -7.37 -12.43
CA LEU A 407 -16.76 -7.32 -11.07
C LEU A 407 -17.86 -6.28 -11.00
N ILE A 408 -19.03 -6.71 -10.52
CA ILE A 408 -20.19 -5.85 -10.28
C ILE A 408 -20.44 -5.84 -8.78
N VAL A 409 -20.24 -4.68 -8.16
CA VAL A 409 -20.50 -4.44 -6.74
C VAL A 409 -21.76 -3.60 -6.60
N LYS A 410 -22.68 -4.07 -5.79
CA LYS A 410 -23.88 -3.33 -5.39
C LYS A 410 -23.71 -2.81 -3.99
N GLY A 411 -23.41 -1.51 -3.88
CA GLY A 411 -23.38 -0.79 -2.63
C GLY A 411 -24.77 -0.55 -2.04
N THR A 412 -24.77 -0.09 -0.79
CA THR A 412 -26.00 0.20 -0.05
C THR A 412 -26.46 1.63 -0.30
N SER A 413 -27.58 2.02 0.30
CA SER A 413 -28.09 3.38 0.21
C SER A 413 -28.04 4.12 1.55
N ASN A 414 -27.62 3.46 2.64
CA ASN A 414 -27.53 3.96 4.02
C ASN A 414 -26.06 3.97 4.46
N ASN A 415 -25.77 4.17 5.75
CA ASN A 415 -24.40 4.24 6.30
C ASN A 415 -23.69 2.89 6.44
N ASP A 416 -24.37 1.77 6.21
CA ASP A 416 -23.78 0.42 6.26
C ASP A 416 -23.32 0.03 4.86
N GLY A 417 -22.08 0.32 4.47
CA GLY A 417 -21.58 0.07 3.11
C GLY A 417 -21.35 -1.39 2.74
N THR A 418 -20.94 -1.60 1.49
CA THR A 418 -20.35 -2.88 1.02
C THR A 418 -18.84 -2.73 1.00
N PHE A 419 -18.11 -3.68 1.57
CA PHE A 419 -16.68 -3.56 1.80
C PHE A 419 -15.97 -4.56 0.89
N VAL A 420 -15.19 -4.08 -0.07
CA VAL A 420 -14.44 -4.93 -0.98
C VAL A 420 -12.96 -4.63 -0.77
N PRO A 421 -12.23 -5.49 -0.04
CA PRO A 421 -10.78 -5.39 -0.01
C PRO A 421 -10.27 -5.70 -1.41
N HIS A 422 -9.27 -4.93 -1.86
CA HIS A 422 -8.57 -5.02 -3.13
C HIS A 422 -9.23 -5.84 -4.26
N ALA A 423 -9.55 -5.16 -5.37
CA ALA A 423 -10.05 -5.82 -6.57
C ALA A 423 -9.07 -5.73 -7.76
N TRP A 424 -8.67 -6.88 -8.31
CA TRP A 424 -7.92 -6.96 -9.57
C TRP A 424 -8.80 -7.55 -10.67
N VAL A 425 -9.28 -6.71 -11.59
CA VAL A 425 -10.39 -7.10 -12.48
C VAL A 425 -10.23 -6.55 -13.90
N ALA A 426 -10.88 -7.19 -14.88
CA ALA A 426 -10.92 -6.65 -16.24
C ALA A 426 -11.73 -5.35 -16.29
N LYS A 427 -12.89 -5.35 -15.63
CA LYS A 427 -13.81 -4.21 -15.54
C LYS A 427 -14.41 -4.15 -14.15
N LEU A 428 -14.61 -2.95 -13.63
CA LEU A 428 -15.21 -2.70 -12.33
C LEU A 428 -16.44 -1.81 -12.49
N VAL A 429 -17.58 -2.27 -11.98
CA VAL A 429 -18.80 -1.49 -11.90
C VAL A 429 -19.28 -1.46 -10.46
N VAL A 430 -19.29 -0.28 -9.85
CA VAL A 430 -19.74 -0.05 -8.48
C VAL A 430 -20.94 0.88 -8.49
N ASP A 431 -21.92 0.63 -7.64
CA ASP A 431 -23.17 1.40 -7.58
C ASP A 431 -23.72 1.49 -6.16
N GLY A 432 -23.74 2.68 -5.57
CA GLY A 432 -24.13 2.92 -4.18
C GLY A 432 -22.98 2.80 -3.17
N LEU A 433 -23.26 3.04 -1.88
CA LEU A 433 -22.27 3.11 -0.80
C LEU A 433 -21.40 1.85 -0.74
N THR A 434 -20.15 2.00 -1.17
CA THR A 434 -19.15 0.93 -1.25
C THR A 434 -17.81 1.47 -0.81
N PHE A 435 -17.13 0.74 0.05
CA PHE A 435 -15.80 1.03 0.51
C PHE A 435 -14.83 0.03 -0.12
N MET A 436 -13.86 0.55 -0.85
CA MET A 436 -12.80 -0.21 -1.50
C MET A 436 -11.49 0.09 -0.77
N PHE A 437 -10.89 -0.94 -0.17
CA PHE A 437 -9.72 -0.76 0.67
C PHE A 437 -8.45 -1.19 -0.05
N GLU A 438 -7.39 -0.43 0.16
CA GLU A 438 -6.03 -0.88 0.02
C GLU A 438 -5.72 -2.04 0.95
N TYR A 439 -4.65 -2.72 0.59
CA TYR A 439 -4.42 -4.09 0.97
C TYR A 439 -3.32 -4.21 2.04
N ASP A 440 -3.15 -3.19 2.88
CA ASP A 440 -2.12 -3.26 3.91
C ASP A 440 -2.30 -4.52 4.78
N GLN A 441 -3.54 -4.97 5.01
CA GLN A 441 -3.84 -6.05 5.97
C GLN A 441 -3.66 -7.50 5.53
N LEU A 442 -3.69 -7.83 4.24
CA LEU A 442 -3.54 -9.23 3.79
C LEU A 442 -2.07 -9.62 3.51
N CYS A 443 -1.13 -8.67 3.63
CA CYS A 443 0.33 -8.89 3.70
C CYS A 443 1.04 -8.17 4.83
N SER A 444 0.35 -7.35 5.64
CA SER A 444 0.91 -6.91 6.92
C SER A 444 0.84 -8.04 7.93
N ARG A 445 1.98 -8.69 8.11
CA ARG A 445 2.67 -8.90 9.38
C ARG A 445 3.92 -9.63 9.01
#